data_AF-A0A1G6M1L0-F1
#
_entry.id   AF-A0A1G6M1L0-F1
#
_cell.length_a   1.000
_cell.length_b   1.000
_cell.length_c   1.000
_cell.angle_alpha   90.00
_cell.angle_beta   90.00
_cell.angle_gamma   90.00
#
_symmetry.space_group_name_H-M   'P 1'
#
loop_
_entity.id
_entity.type
_entity.pdbx_description
1 polymer ?
#
loop_
_entity_poly.entity_id
_entity_poly.type
_entity_poly.pdbx_seq_one_letter_code
_entity_poly.pdbx_strand_id
1 'polypeptide(L)'
;MEEVARTYPEGNVHVIWDNLNTHRAYGVWKSFNARHGERFFFHFTPLHASWVNQIELLFAIYTRRVLRHASHYSIFHLRQRTEDFIVQRNRAPQPFKWTFAGFELQTGEPKRIPADARSIRPSTSRRTPASSSSSHGA
;
A
#
# COMPACT_ATOMS: atom_id res chain seq x y z
N MET A 1 -11.01 -5.24 5.75
CA MET A 1 -11.15 -3.77 5.60
C MET A 1 -11.39 -3.08 6.93
N GLU A 2 -12.27 -3.57 7.82
CA GLU A 2 -12.43 -2.98 9.17
C GLU A 2 -11.12 -2.91 9.97
N GLU A 3 -10.31 -3.97 9.95
CA GLU A 3 -9.00 -3.96 10.61
C GLU A 3 -8.03 -2.92 10.02
N VAL A 4 -8.07 -2.71 8.71
CA VAL A 4 -7.28 -1.66 8.04
C VAL A 4 -7.75 -0.29 8.51
N ALA A 5 -9.07 -0.07 8.59
CA ALA A 5 -9.63 1.18 9.07
C ALA A 5 -9.24 1.49 10.52
N ARG A 6 -9.25 0.46 11.38
CA ARG A 6 -8.82 0.56 12.79
C ARG A 6 -7.32 0.82 12.93
N THR A 7 -6.49 0.17 12.11
CA THR A 7 -5.03 0.31 12.16
C THR A 7 -4.57 1.68 11.65
N TYR A 8 -5.26 2.23 10.66
CA TYR A 8 -4.97 3.52 10.06
C TYR A 8 -6.19 4.44 10.19
N PRO A 9 -6.50 4.99 11.38
CA PRO A 9 -7.75 5.72 11.62
C PRO A 9 -7.86 7.01 10.81
N GLU A 10 -6.73 7.66 10.55
CA GLU A 10 -6.65 8.96 9.90
C GLU A 10 -6.09 8.88 8.48
N GLY A 11 -6.38 9.91 7.69
CA GLY A 11 -5.85 10.10 6.34
C GLY A 11 -6.54 9.26 5.26
N ASN A 12 -6.19 9.60 4.02
CA ASN A 12 -6.71 8.95 2.82
C ASN A 12 -6.07 7.57 2.64
N VAL A 13 -6.90 6.55 2.44
CA VAL A 13 -6.46 5.18 2.18
C VAL A 13 -6.78 4.80 0.75
N HIS A 14 -5.74 4.63 -0.06
CA HIS A 14 -5.88 4.17 -1.43
C HIS A 14 -5.76 2.64 -1.49
N VAL A 15 -6.83 2.00 -1.93
CA VAL A 15 -6.92 0.55 -2.10
C VAL A 15 -6.79 0.25 -3.58
N ILE A 16 -5.76 -0.52 -3.95
CA ILE A 16 -5.54 -0.99 -5.32
C ILE A 16 -6.06 -2.43 -5.44
N TRP A 17 -7.02 -2.66 -6.32
CA TRP A 17 -7.61 -3.97 -6.59
C TRP A 17 -7.24 -4.49 -7.97
N ASP A 18 -7.19 -5.82 -8.08
CA ASP A 18 -7.29 -6.48 -9.37
C ASP A 18 -8.74 -6.46 -9.88
N ASN A 19 -8.96 -7.08 -11.04
CA ASN A 19 -10.27 -7.08 -11.70
C ASN A 19 -11.17 -8.26 -11.29
N LEU A 20 -10.88 -8.97 -10.19
CA LEU A 20 -11.73 -10.07 -9.73
C LEU A 20 -13.13 -9.57 -9.34
N ASN A 21 -14.17 -10.31 -9.74
CA ASN A 21 -15.58 -9.91 -9.58
C ASN A 21 -15.96 -9.58 -8.13
N THR A 22 -15.33 -10.22 -7.13
CA THR A 22 -15.56 -9.95 -5.71
C THR A 22 -15.25 -8.51 -5.30
N HIS A 23 -14.37 -7.82 -6.03
CA HIS A 23 -14.05 -6.42 -5.78
C HIS A 23 -15.09 -5.44 -6.34
N ARG A 24 -15.98 -5.89 -7.23
CA ARG A 24 -17.03 -5.05 -7.86
C ARG A 24 -18.31 -4.94 -7.03
N ALA A 25 -18.29 -5.35 -5.77
CA ALA A 25 -19.41 -5.18 -4.83
C ALA A 25 -19.56 -3.69 -4.41
N TYR A 26 -19.82 -2.79 -5.37
CA TYR A 26 -19.79 -1.34 -5.17
C TYR A 26 -20.67 -0.85 -4.02
N GLY A 27 -21.84 -1.46 -3.82
CA GLY A 27 -22.72 -1.13 -2.69
C GLY A 27 -22.05 -1.38 -1.34
N VAL A 28 -21.38 -2.52 -1.18
CA VAL A 28 -20.66 -2.88 0.05
C VAL A 28 -19.56 -1.89 0.34
N TRP A 29 -18.76 -1.53 -0.66
CA TRP A 29 -17.62 -0.64 -0.50
C TRP A 29 -18.02 0.83 -0.31
N LYS A 30 -19.12 1.26 -0.96
CA LYS A 30 -19.72 2.58 -0.72
C LYS A 30 -20.22 2.70 0.71
N SER A 31 -21.00 1.71 1.19
CA SER A 31 -21.50 1.69 2.57
C SER A 31 -20.37 1.58 3.59
N PHE A 32 -19.32 0.81 3.28
CA PHE A 32 -18.11 0.76 4.11
C PHE A 32 -17.44 2.14 4.19
N ASN A 33 -17.20 2.80 3.05
CA ASN A 33 -16.50 4.09 3.03
C ASN A 33 -17.29 5.19 3.76
N ALA A 34 -18.62 5.23 3.60
CA ALA A 34 -19.49 6.17 4.31
C ALA A 34 -19.39 6.02 5.83
N ARG A 35 -19.28 4.78 6.35
CA ARG A 35 -19.09 4.53 7.79
C ARG A 35 -17.72 4.97 8.31
N HIS A 36 -16.76 5.16 7.42
CA HIS A 36 -15.37 5.47 7.75
C HIS A 36 -14.94 6.88 7.28
N GLY A 37 -15.89 7.79 7.11
CA GLY A 37 -15.60 9.20 6.82
C GLY A 37 -15.13 9.48 5.38
N GLU A 38 -15.55 8.65 4.42
CA GLU A 38 -15.27 8.81 2.98
C GLU A 38 -13.78 8.84 2.58
N ARG A 39 -12.89 8.37 3.44
CA ARG A 39 -11.43 8.44 3.24
C ARG A 39 -10.83 7.28 2.43
N PHE A 40 -11.61 6.27 2.06
CA PHE A 40 -11.14 5.14 1.24
C PHE A 40 -11.39 5.38 -0.24
N PHE A 41 -10.34 5.29 -1.04
CA PHE A 41 -10.38 5.41 -2.50
C PHE A 41 -10.05 4.07 -3.13
N PHE A 42 -10.98 3.52 -3.90
CA PHE A 42 -10.83 2.20 -4.52
C PHE A 42 -10.46 2.35 -5.99
N HIS A 43 -9.30 1.83 -6.36
CA HIS A 43 -8.75 1.88 -7.71
C HIS A 43 -8.66 0.47 -8.27
N PHE A 44 -9.11 0.28 -9.51
CA PHE A 44 -8.90 -0.96 -10.25
C PHE A 44 -7.66 -0.80 -11.15
N THR A 45 -6.84 -1.83 -11.21
CA THR A 45 -5.78 -1.89 -12.23
C THR A 45 -6.39 -1.97 -13.63
N PRO A 46 -5.70 -1.47 -14.67
CA PRO A 46 -6.17 -1.63 -16.05
C PRO A 46 -6.38 -3.10 -16.40
N LEU A 47 -7.36 -3.37 -17.26
CA LEU A 47 -7.61 -4.73 -17.75
C LEU A 47 -6.33 -5.29 -18.39
N HIS A 48 -6.02 -6.54 -18.07
CA HIS A 48 -4.83 -7.25 -18.55
C HIS A 48 -3.47 -6.62 -18.13
N ALA A 49 -3.46 -5.65 -17.22
CA ALA A 49 -2.23 -5.02 -16.71
C ALA A 49 -1.85 -5.56 -15.32
N SER A 50 -1.80 -6.88 -15.19
CA SER A 50 -1.49 -7.57 -13.93
C SER A 50 -0.09 -7.16 -13.37
N TRP A 51 0.83 -6.79 -14.27
CA TRP A 51 2.17 -6.32 -13.92
C TRP A 51 2.23 -4.99 -13.15
N VAL A 52 1.17 -4.14 -13.17
CA VAL A 52 1.09 -2.95 -12.30
C VAL A 52 0.51 -3.26 -10.92
N ASN A 53 0.08 -4.49 -10.67
CA ASN A 53 -0.54 -4.88 -9.41
C ASN A 53 0.53 -5.29 -8.38
N GLN A 54 0.64 -4.52 -7.28
CA GLN A 54 1.68 -4.74 -6.27
C GLN A 54 1.58 -6.11 -5.57
N ILE A 55 0.36 -6.62 -5.38
CA ILE A 55 0.19 -7.93 -4.73
C ILE A 55 0.69 -9.07 -5.61
N GLU A 56 0.56 -8.95 -6.93
CA GLU A 56 1.10 -9.93 -7.87
C GLU A 56 2.63 -9.92 -7.87
N LEU A 57 3.23 -8.73 -7.79
CA LEU A 57 4.69 -8.61 -7.61
C LEU A 57 5.15 -9.22 -6.28
N LEU A 58 4.38 -9.05 -5.20
CA LEU A 58 4.62 -9.72 -3.91
C LEU A 58 4.61 -11.23 -4.08
N PHE A 59 3.57 -11.78 -4.74
CA PHE A 59 3.47 -13.22 -5.00
C PHE A 59 4.61 -13.73 -5.86
N ALA A 60 5.06 -12.98 -6.86
CA ALA A 60 6.23 -13.35 -7.65
C ALA A 60 7.51 -13.43 -6.79
N ILE A 61 7.67 -12.56 -5.80
CA ILE A 61 8.81 -12.64 -4.85
C ILE A 61 8.64 -13.82 -3.90
N TYR A 62 7.44 -14.01 -3.36
CA TYR A 62 7.10 -15.14 -2.50
C TYR A 62 7.39 -16.47 -3.19
N THR A 63 6.91 -16.66 -4.43
CA THR A 63 7.17 -17.86 -5.22
C THR A 63 8.66 -18.12 -5.37
N ARG A 64 9.48 -17.10 -5.67
CA ARG A 64 10.93 -17.27 -5.82
C ARG A 64 11.65 -17.59 -4.51
N ARG A 65 11.18 -17.07 -3.37
CA ARG A 65 11.88 -17.18 -2.08
C ARG A 65 11.40 -18.32 -1.19
N VAL A 66 10.13 -18.71 -1.31
CA VAL A 66 9.48 -19.67 -0.41
C VAL A 66 9.07 -20.94 -1.13
N LEU A 67 8.57 -20.86 -2.36
CA LEU A 67 8.02 -22.03 -3.06
C LEU A 67 9.02 -22.69 -4.02
N ARG A 68 9.80 -21.88 -4.75
CA ARG A 68 10.69 -22.37 -5.80
C ARG A 68 11.84 -23.15 -5.15
N HIS A 69 11.99 -24.42 -5.56
CA HIS A 69 12.97 -25.38 -5.03
C HIS A 69 12.79 -25.74 -3.55
N ALA A 70 11.64 -25.42 -2.94
CA ALA A 70 11.37 -25.79 -1.57
C ALA A 70 10.82 -27.22 -1.49
N SER A 71 11.34 -27.99 -0.54
CA SER A 71 10.73 -29.25 -0.12
C SER A 71 9.99 -29.02 1.20
N HIS A 72 8.67 -29.03 1.15
CA HIS A 72 7.83 -28.92 2.34
C HIS A 72 7.34 -30.31 2.73
N TYR A 73 7.62 -30.72 3.96
CA TYR A 73 7.23 -32.02 4.50
C TYR A 73 5.82 -32.02 5.12
N SER A 74 5.16 -30.85 5.24
CA SER A 74 3.77 -30.74 5.67
C SER A 74 3.16 -29.39 5.30
N ILE A 75 1.82 -29.30 5.34
CA ILE A 75 1.08 -28.03 5.20
C ILE A 75 1.45 -27.07 6.33
N PHE A 76 1.67 -27.58 7.54
CA PHE A 76 2.11 -26.76 8.68
C PHE A 76 3.47 -26.10 8.42
N HIS A 77 4.43 -26.85 7.87
CA HIS A 77 5.74 -26.29 7.52
C HIS A 77 5.62 -25.20 6.43
N LEU A 78 4.79 -25.42 5.41
CA LEU A 78 4.52 -24.39 4.40
C LEU A 78 3.90 -23.14 5.02
N ARG A 79 2.91 -23.30 5.91
CA ARG A 79 2.27 -22.19 6.62
C ARG A 79 3.28 -21.38 7.42
N GLN A 80 4.12 -22.05 8.22
CA GLN A 80 5.14 -21.39 9.02
C GLN A 80 6.10 -20.58 8.14
N ARG A 81 6.60 -21.17 7.04
CA ARG A 81 7.48 -20.45 6.11
C ARG A 81 6.79 -19.26 5.44
N THR A 82 5.48 -19.35 5.22
CA THR A 82 4.67 -18.25 4.68
C THR A 82 4.59 -17.10 5.69
N GLU A 83 4.24 -17.41 6.93
CA GLU A 83 4.14 -16.45 8.03
C GLU A 83 5.50 -15.77 8.28
N ASP A 84 6.59 -16.55 8.34
CA ASP A 84 7.96 -16.05 8.47
C ASP A 84 8.35 -15.10 7.34
N PHE A 85 7.99 -15.42 6.09
CA PHE A 85 8.24 -14.55 4.95
C PHE A 85 7.51 -13.21 5.09
N ILE A 86 6.25 -13.22 5.51
CA ILE A 86 5.46 -12.00 5.72
C ILE A 86 6.04 -11.17 6.87
N VAL A 87 6.35 -11.80 8.01
CA VAL A 87 6.98 -11.11 9.16
C VAL A 87 8.31 -10.49 8.75
N GLN A 88 9.19 -11.24 8.09
CA GLN A 88 10.49 -10.74 7.65
C GLN A 88 10.34 -9.55 6.69
N ARG A 89 9.40 -9.63 5.74
CA ARG A 89 9.18 -8.54 4.79
C ARG A 89 8.61 -7.29 5.48
N ASN A 90 7.69 -7.46 6.41
CA ASN A 90 7.06 -6.36 7.15
C ASN A 90 8.02 -5.65 8.12
N ARG A 91 9.12 -6.29 8.55
CA ARG A 91 10.17 -5.64 9.36
C ARG A 91 10.90 -4.52 8.61
N ALA A 92 11.03 -4.63 7.29
CA ALA A 92 11.70 -3.64 6.45
C ALA A 92 11.02 -3.57 5.07
N PRO A 93 9.79 -3.00 5.00
CA PRO A 93 9.05 -2.95 3.76
C PRO A 93 9.78 -2.05 2.75
N GLN A 94 9.99 -2.58 1.55
CA GLN A 94 10.60 -1.84 0.45
C GLN A 94 9.53 -1.52 -0.59
N PRO A 95 9.31 -0.23 -0.91
CA PRO A 95 8.45 0.16 -2.01
C PRO A 95 8.91 -0.47 -3.33
N PHE A 96 7.96 -0.83 -4.19
CA PHE A 96 8.29 -1.25 -5.55
C PHE A 96 8.78 -0.05 -6.36
N LYS A 97 9.94 -0.22 -7.00
CA LYS A 97 10.48 0.78 -7.93
C LYS A 97 9.84 0.56 -9.30
N TRP A 98 8.90 1.42 -9.66
CA TRP A 98 8.26 1.40 -10.96
C TRP A 98 9.20 2.02 -12.00
N THR A 99 9.45 1.29 -13.08
CA THR A 99 10.23 1.77 -14.24
C THR A 99 9.34 2.29 -15.36
N PHE A 100 8.07 1.87 -15.39
CA PHE A 100 7.11 2.34 -16.38
C PHE A 100 6.60 3.74 -16.02
N ALA A 101 6.81 4.69 -16.93
CA ALA A 101 6.45 6.09 -16.73
C ALA A 101 5.08 6.48 -17.31
N GLY A 102 4.28 5.51 -17.77
CA GLY A 102 3.04 5.77 -18.50
C GLY A 102 3.27 6.21 -19.95
N PHE A 103 2.25 6.06 -20.77
CA PHE A 103 2.15 6.77 -22.05
C PHE A 103 1.59 8.18 -21.79
N GLU A 104 1.85 9.12 -22.69
CA GLU A 104 1.11 10.38 -22.69
C GLU A 104 -0.38 10.08 -22.90
N LEU A 105 -1.24 10.80 -22.18
CA LEU A 105 -2.67 10.72 -22.40
C LEU A 105 -2.92 11.23 -23.83
N GLN A 106 -3.57 10.42 -24.66
CA GLN A 106 -3.95 10.80 -26.03
C GLN A 106 -5.05 11.88 -26.06
N THR A 107 -5.34 12.52 -24.93
CA THR A 107 -6.33 13.59 -24.76
C THR A 107 -5.83 14.96 -25.19
N GLY A 108 -4.56 15.11 -25.59
CA GLY A 108 -3.96 16.40 -25.95
C GLY A 108 -3.60 17.28 -24.75
N GLU A 109 -3.85 16.81 -23.54
CA GLU A 109 -3.51 17.49 -22.28
C GLU A 109 -2.04 17.24 -21.91
N PRO A 110 -1.27 18.29 -21.55
CA PRO A 110 0.13 18.12 -21.18
C PRO A 110 0.29 17.24 -19.94
N LYS A 111 1.28 16.35 -19.97
CA LYS A 111 1.61 15.42 -18.89
C LYS A 111 2.02 16.17 -17.61
N ARG A 112 1.06 16.43 -16.72
CA ARG A 112 1.35 16.85 -15.35
C ARG A 112 1.80 15.62 -14.58
N ILE A 113 3.10 15.44 -14.43
CA ILE A 113 3.64 14.49 -13.43
C ILE A 113 3.59 15.24 -12.09
N PRO A 114 2.69 14.89 -11.16
CA PRO A 114 2.68 15.55 -9.87
C PRO A 114 3.98 15.22 -9.11
N ALA A 115 4.52 16.22 -8.39
CA ALA A 115 5.84 16.16 -7.78
C ALA A 115 5.97 15.04 -6.71
N ASP A 116 4.85 14.59 -6.17
CA ASP A 116 4.69 13.52 -5.20
C ASP A 116 5.09 12.14 -5.76
N ALA A 117 4.88 11.90 -7.05
CA ALA A 117 5.29 10.66 -7.73
C ALA A 117 6.82 10.44 -7.71
N ARG A 118 7.61 11.49 -7.41
CA ARG A 118 9.07 11.42 -7.29
C ARG A 118 9.58 11.43 -5.84
N SER A 119 8.73 11.67 -4.84
CA SER A 119 9.19 11.91 -3.47
C SER A 119 8.38 11.13 -2.44
N ILE A 120 8.71 9.85 -2.27
CA ILE A 120 8.50 9.18 -0.98
C ILE A 120 9.67 9.62 -0.07
N ARG A 121 9.63 10.86 0.43
CA ARG A 121 10.38 11.22 1.64
C ARG A 121 9.38 11.16 2.79
N PRO A 122 9.64 10.39 3.86
CA PRO A 122 8.79 10.44 5.04
C PRO A 122 8.84 11.87 5.58
N SER A 123 7.67 12.48 5.78
CA SER A 123 7.59 13.80 6.42
C SER A 123 8.18 13.65 7.82
N THR A 124 9.33 14.26 8.03
CA THR A 124 9.89 14.41 9.38
C THR A 124 9.03 15.48 10.03
N SER A 125 7.98 15.05 10.75
CA SER A 125 7.30 15.93 11.70
C SER A 125 8.33 16.33 12.75
N ARG A 126 8.93 17.51 12.56
CA ARG A 126 9.82 18.14 13.51
C ARG A 126 8.96 18.47 14.73
N ARG A 127 9.11 17.69 15.80
CA ARG A 127 8.69 18.11 17.15
C ARG A 127 9.41 19.42 17.45
N THR A 128 8.66 20.51 17.53
CA THR A 128 9.10 21.76 18.12
C THR A 128 9.45 21.51 19.59
N PRO A 129 10.63 21.92 20.10
CA PRO A 129 10.84 21.96 21.53
C PRO A 129 9.99 23.10 22.11
N ALA A 130 9.30 22.83 23.21
CA ALA A 130 8.61 23.84 23.99
C ALA A 130 9.61 24.90 24.45
N SER A 131 9.32 26.16 24.16
CA SER A 131 10.02 27.32 24.71
C SER A 131 9.75 27.40 26.22
N SER A 132 10.75 27.13 27.05
CA SER A 132 10.71 27.48 28.47
C SER A 132 11.05 28.97 28.63
N SER A 133 10.01 29.79 28.80
CA SER A 133 10.13 31.15 29.32
C SER A 133 9.61 31.19 30.75
N SER A 134 10.50 31.41 31.71
CA SER A 134 10.16 32.03 32.99
C SER A 134 11.39 32.76 33.51
N SER A 135 11.27 34.08 33.51
CA SER A 135 12.15 35.08 34.12
C SER A 135 11.57 35.51 35.47
N HIS A 136 12.41 36.21 36.25
CA HIS A 136 12.18 36.89 37.54
C HIS A 136 12.45 36.00 38.76
N GLY A 137 13.25 36.40 39.75
CA GLY A 137 13.84 37.69 40.07
C GLY A 137 13.97 37.80 41.60
N ALA A 138 15.05 38.44 42.05
CA ALA A 138 15.49 38.68 43.43
C ALA A 138 16.10 37.49 44.18
#